data_AF-A0A7S2G3U0-F1
#
_entry.id   AF-A0A7S2G3U0-F1
#
_cell.length_a   1.000
_cell.length_b   1.000
_cell.length_c   1.000
_cell.angle_alpha   90.00
_cell.angle_beta   90.00
_cell.angle_gamma   90.00
#
_symmetry.space_group_name_H-M   'P 1'
#
loop_
_entity.id
_entity.type
_entity.pdbx_description
1 polymer ?
#
loop_
_entity_poly.entity_id
_entity_poly.type
_entity_poly.pdbx_seq_one_letter_code
_entity_poly.pdbx_strand_id
1 'polypeptide(L)'
;GREDSFAIDYRATMNCVEVARELGVKHFVLLSAVCVQRPLLAFQEAKLKAEKEIQEGGDAMAYSIVQPTAFFKSLLGQVKAVKGGSPFVMFGDGTEVRCKPISEEDLAAYILDCLWDPAKKNAVLPIGGPGPALSFKEQGELLFKLVDREPSFICVPYGVFDIVQAPLDFLAGLLPDSLADLAEYGRIGRYYAEQSMLVLDPKTGEYSEELTPSYGKTSLRDFLQEALSDGSTKLESQQLGDQGLGSRVGLE
;
A
#
# COMPACT_ATOMS: atom_id res chain seq x y z
N GLY A 1 -7.32 -14.11 -5.77
CA GLY A 1 -8.72 -13.83 -5.40
C GLY A 1 -8.98 -13.64 -3.93
N ARG A 2 -10.27 -13.64 -3.55
CA ARG A 2 -10.69 -13.63 -2.13
C ARG A 2 -10.13 -14.82 -1.35
N GLU A 3 -10.12 -16.01 -1.95
CA GLU A 3 -9.55 -17.21 -1.34
C GLU A 3 -8.06 -17.02 -1.04
N ASP A 4 -7.27 -16.57 -2.03
CA ASP A 4 -5.84 -16.28 -1.84
C ASP A 4 -5.60 -15.26 -0.73
N SER A 5 -6.39 -14.19 -0.69
CA SER A 5 -6.32 -13.18 0.36
C SER A 5 -6.47 -13.80 1.75
N PHE A 6 -7.45 -14.70 1.94
CA PHE A 6 -7.62 -15.39 3.22
C PHE A 6 -6.57 -16.48 3.46
N ALA A 7 -6.08 -17.15 2.42
CA ALA A 7 -5.02 -18.15 2.55
C ALA A 7 -3.69 -17.53 2.98
N ILE A 8 -3.36 -16.36 2.43
CA ILE A 8 -2.09 -15.66 2.69
C ILE A 8 -2.21 -14.71 3.88
N ASP A 9 -3.04 -13.67 3.79
CA ASP A 9 -3.03 -12.59 4.79
C ASP A 9 -3.62 -13.03 6.13
N TYR A 10 -4.53 -14.00 6.12
CA TYR A 10 -5.11 -14.57 7.34
C TYR A 10 -4.47 -15.90 7.74
N ARG A 11 -4.66 -16.97 6.95
CA ARG A 11 -4.29 -18.33 7.37
C ARG A 11 -2.79 -18.49 7.55
N ALA A 12 -1.96 -18.06 6.59
CA ALA A 12 -0.52 -18.16 6.72
C ALA A 12 0.01 -17.32 7.91
N THR A 13 -0.53 -16.11 8.11
CA THR A 13 -0.24 -15.28 9.29
C THR A 13 -0.56 -16.00 10.59
N MET A 14 -1.77 -16.56 10.71
CA MET A 14 -2.20 -17.24 11.94
C MET A 14 -1.43 -18.52 12.21
N ASN A 15 -1.04 -19.29 11.18
CA ASN A 15 -0.15 -20.43 11.35
C ASN A 15 1.18 -20.04 12.01
N CYS A 16 1.77 -18.90 11.60
CA CYS A 16 2.98 -18.37 12.23
C CYS A 16 2.74 -17.94 13.68
N VAL A 17 1.61 -17.30 13.96
CA VAL A 17 1.22 -16.85 15.31
C VAL A 17 1.01 -18.04 16.24
N GLU A 18 0.33 -19.08 15.78
CA GLU A 18 0.06 -20.31 16.53
C GLU A 18 1.38 -21.01 16.93
N VAL A 19 2.27 -21.26 15.96
CA VAL A 19 3.59 -21.85 16.22
C VAL A 19 4.44 -20.97 17.15
N ALA A 20 4.40 -19.64 16.97
CA ALA A 20 5.12 -18.71 17.84
C ALA A 20 4.63 -18.81 19.31
N ARG A 21 3.32 -18.91 19.52
CA ARG A 21 2.71 -19.11 20.84
C ARG A 21 3.11 -20.46 21.45
N GLU A 22 3.05 -21.54 20.67
CA GLU A 22 3.45 -22.89 21.13
C GLU A 22 4.92 -22.94 21.57
N LEU A 23 5.80 -22.24 20.85
CA LEU A 23 7.22 -22.14 21.19
C LEU A 23 7.52 -21.10 22.29
N GLY A 24 6.51 -20.43 22.82
CA GLY A 24 6.64 -19.46 23.92
C GLY A 24 7.33 -18.15 23.53
N VAL A 25 7.29 -17.77 22.24
CA VAL A 25 7.77 -16.47 21.73
C VAL A 25 7.10 -15.35 22.51
N LYS A 26 7.88 -14.31 22.84
CA LYS A 26 7.41 -13.22 23.73
C LYS A 26 6.73 -12.08 23.01
N HIS A 27 7.04 -11.88 21.74
CA HIS A 27 6.56 -10.74 20.96
C HIS A 27 6.46 -11.11 19.48
N PHE A 28 5.30 -10.87 18.87
CA PHE A 28 5.07 -11.00 17.44
C PHE A 28 4.83 -9.63 16.79
N VAL A 29 5.55 -9.31 15.71
CA VAL A 29 5.34 -8.07 14.96
C VAL A 29 4.68 -8.40 13.63
N LEU A 30 3.44 -7.96 13.43
CA LEU A 30 2.71 -8.12 12.18
C LEU A 30 2.90 -6.88 11.30
N LEU A 31 3.33 -7.10 10.06
CA LEU A 31 3.22 -6.10 9.00
C LEU A 31 1.83 -6.18 8.36
N SER A 32 1.00 -5.17 8.62
CA SER A 32 -0.33 -4.99 8.03
C SER A 32 -0.31 -3.81 7.04
N ALA A 33 -1.39 -3.03 6.94
CA ALA A 33 -1.49 -1.86 6.06
C ALA A 33 -2.51 -0.84 6.58
N VAL A 34 -2.25 0.46 6.40
CA VAL A 34 -3.15 1.54 6.85
C VAL A 34 -4.54 1.49 6.18
N CYS A 35 -4.61 0.94 4.96
CA CYS A 35 -5.85 0.86 4.18
C CYS A 35 -6.91 -0.05 4.81
N VAL A 36 -6.56 -0.91 5.76
CA VAL A 36 -7.54 -1.80 6.42
C VAL A 36 -8.62 -1.03 7.19
N GLN A 37 -8.39 0.25 7.50
CA GLN A 37 -9.38 1.14 8.13
C GLN A 37 -10.66 1.33 7.28
N ARG A 38 -10.58 1.14 5.96
CA ARG A 38 -11.75 1.08 5.06
C ARG A 38 -11.71 -0.22 4.26
N PRO A 39 -12.23 -1.34 4.82
CA PRO A 39 -12.11 -2.66 4.21
C PRO A 39 -13.13 -2.86 3.09
N LEU A 40 -12.77 -2.47 1.88
CA LEU A 40 -13.57 -2.69 0.65
C LEU A 40 -13.05 -3.87 -0.18
N LEU A 41 -11.93 -4.47 0.24
CA LEU A 41 -11.19 -5.50 -0.49
C LEU A 41 -10.96 -6.73 0.40
N ALA A 42 -10.92 -7.92 -0.20
CA ALA A 42 -10.80 -9.18 0.51
C ALA A 42 -9.52 -9.30 1.35
N PHE A 43 -8.38 -8.76 0.87
CA PHE A 43 -7.14 -8.79 1.64
C PHE A 43 -7.22 -7.91 2.89
N GLN A 44 -8.01 -6.83 2.86
CA GLN A 44 -8.20 -5.96 4.01
C GLN A 44 -9.02 -6.68 5.08
N GLU A 45 -10.10 -7.35 4.68
CA GLU A 45 -10.89 -8.19 5.59
C GLU A 45 -10.04 -9.31 6.22
N ALA A 46 -9.21 -9.99 5.41
CA ALA A 46 -8.32 -11.04 5.89
C ALA A 46 -7.29 -10.51 6.90
N LYS A 47 -6.66 -9.36 6.61
CA LYS A 47 -5.72 -8.69 7.53
C LYS A 47 -6.41 -8.28 8.83
N LEU A 48 -7.58 -7.62 8.76
CA LEU A 48 -8.34 -7.23 9.96
C LEU A 48 -8.69 -8.44 10.84
N LYS A 49 -9.04 -9.57 10.22
CA LYS A 49 -9.32 -10.80 10.95
C LYS A 49 -8.08 -11.29 11.70
N ALA A 50 -6.92 -11.31 11.05
CA ALA A 50 -5.66 -11.69 11.69
C ALA A 50 -5.26 -10.71 12.80
N GLU A 51 -5.35 -9.40 12.53
CA GLU A 51 -5.10 -8.35 13.52
C GLU A 51 -5.96 -8.53 14.77
N LYS A 52 -7.24 -8.83 14.60
CA LYS A 52 -8.17 -9.03 15.72
C LYS A 52 -7.76 -10.24 16.57
N GLU A 53 -7.49 -11.39 15.96
CA GLU A 53 -7.12 -12.62 16.70
C GLU A 53 -5.73 -12.52 17.37
N ILE A 54 -4.82 -11.74 16.78
CA ILE A 54 -3.53 -11.41 17.42
C ILE A 54 -3.78 -10.54 18.65
N GLN A 55 -4.60 -9.49 18.54
CA GLN A 55 -4.95 -8.59 19.64
C GLN A 55 -5.63 -9.33 20.80
N GLU A 56 -6.62 -10.19 20.49
CA GLU A 56 -7.35 -10.99 21.47
C GLU A 56 -6.45 -11.96 22.24
N GLY A 57 -5.35 -12.43 21.63
CA GLY A 57 -4.35 -13.27 22.30
C GLY A 57 -3.13 -12.51 22.82
N GLY A 58 -3.21 -11.17 22.94
CA GLY A 58 -2.11 -10.31 23.40
C GLY A 58 -1.64 -10.58 24.83
N ASP A 59 -2.49 -11.19 25.66
CA ASP A 59 -2.14 -11.60 27.03
C ASP A 59 -1.14 -12.76 27.05
N ALA A 60 -1.19 -13.65 26.05
CA ALA A 60 -0.29 -14.81 25.96
C ALA A 60 1.03 -14.47 25.25
N MET A 61 1.00 -13.56 24.29
CA MET A 61 2.15 -13.13 23.51
C MET A 61 1.96 -11.66 23.11
N ALA A 62 2.92 -10.80 23.47
CA ALA A 62 2.83 -9.40 23.11
C ALA A 62 2.82 -9.22 21.59
N TYR A 63 2.23 -8.13 21.12
CA TYR A 63 2.16 -7.86 19.68
C TYR A 63 2.51 -6.42 19.32
N SER A 64 2.89 -6.21 18.07
CA SER A 64 2.89 -4.89 17.42
C SER A 64 2.31 -5.07 16.03
N ILE A 65 1.23 -4.35 15.72
CA ILE A 65 0.60 -4.40 14.38
C ILE A 65 0.98 -3.12 13.66
N VAL A 66 1.94 -3.20 12.75
CA VAL A 66 2.44 -2.06 11.99
C VAL A 66 1.56 -1.87 10.76
N GLN A 67 0.88 -0.73 10.65
CA GLN A 67 0.01 -0.37 9.54
C GLN A 67 0.66 0.75 8.72
N PRO A 68 1.62 0.44 7.83
CA PRO A 68 2.26 1.44 7.02
C PRO A 68 1.30 2.06 6.00
N THR A 69 1.59 3.28 5.61
CA THR A 69 1.07 3.92 4.38
C THR A 69 1.70 3.27 3.13
N ALA A 70 1.54 3.91 1.96
CA ALA A 70 2.11 3.41 0.71
C ALA A 70 3.66 3.36 0.73
N PHE A 71 4.21 2.43 -0.05
CA PHE A 71 5.65 2.27 -0.24
C PHE A 71 6.17 3.17 -1.37
N PHE A 72 7.42 3.63 -1.27
CA PHE A 72 8.05 4.38 -2.36
C PHE A 72 8.11 3.61 -3.69
N LYS A 73 8.31 2.29 -3.67
CA LYS A 73 8.34 1.49 -4.91
C LYS A 73 7.02 1.51 -5.67
N SER A 74 5.89 1.62 -4.99
CA SER A 74 4.59 1.79 -5.65
C SER A 74 4.51 3.08 -6.46
N LEU A 75 5.35 4.07 -6.13
CA LEU A 75 5.43 5.38 -6.81
C LEU A 75 6.46 5.39 -7.94
N LEU A 76 7.29 4.35 -8.08
CA LEU A 76 8.28 4.24 -9.16
C LEU A 76 7.68 3.87 -10.52
N GLY A 77 6.42 3.40 -10.56
CA GLY A 77 5.80 2.86 -11.78
C GLY A 77 5.84 3.80 -12.98
N GLN A 78 5.79 5.12 -12.74
CA GLN A 78 5.78 6.14 -13.79
C GLN A 78 7.15 6.82 -14.02
N VAL A 79 8.14 6.54 -13.17
CA VAL A 79 9.45 7.24 -13.20
C VAL A 79 10.17 6.99 -14.53
N LYS A 80 10.21 5.75 -15.00
CA LYS A 80 10.84 5.40 -16.29
C LYS A 80 10.13 6.08 -17.46
N ALA A 81 8.80 6.07 -17.47
CA ALA A 81 7.99 6.66 -18.54
C ALA A 81 8.21 8.18 -18.61
N VAL A 82 8.15 8.87 -17.46
CA VAL A 82 8.35 10.33 -17.38
C VAL A 82 9.79 10.71 -17.72
N LYS A 83 10.80 9.97 -17.24
CA LYS A 83 12.21 10.14 -17.65
C LYS A 83 12.37 9.97 -19.16
N GLY A 84 11.64 9.03 -19.76
CA GLY A 84 11.69 8.71 -21.18
C GLY A 84 10.92 9.64 -22.12
N GLY A 85 10.10 10.56 -21.61
CA GLY A 85 9.34 11.45 -22.49
C GLY A 85 7.87 11.64 -22.10
N SER A 86 7.27 10.63 -21.48
CA SER A 86 5.83 10.49 -21.36
C SER A 86 5.21 11.43 -20.32
N PRO A 87 3.92 11.78 -20.47
CA PRO A 87 3.15 12.43 -19.41
C PRO A 87 3.00 11.55 -18.16
N PHE A 88 2.77 12.17 -17.01
CA PHE A 88 2.38 11.50 -15.78
C PHE A 88 0.86 11.26 -15.79
N VAL A 89 0.43 10.02 -15.60
CA VAL A 89 -0.97 9.60 -15.58
C VAL A 89 -1.50 9.67 -14.16
N MET A 90 -2.63 10.34 -13.97
CA MET A 90 -3.32 10.44 -12.68
C MET A 90 -4.84 10.40 -12.88
N PHE A 91 -5.58 10.12 -11.81
CA PHE A 91 -7.05 10.17 -11.82
C PHE A 91 -7.55 11.54 -11.37
N GLY A 92 -8.65 12.00 -11.98
CA GLY A 92 -9.18 13.34 -11.72
C GLY A 92 -8.16 14.44 -12.02
N ASP A 93 -8.09 15.46 -11.18
CA ASP A 93 -7.04 16.50 -11.21
C ASP A 93 -5.83 16.15 -10.34
N GLY A 94 -5.85 14.98 -9.71
CA GLY A 94 -4.75 14.43 -8.91
C GLY A 94 -4.54 15.11 -7.56
N THR A 95 -5.46 15.94 -7.04
CA THR A 95 -5.27 16.66 -5.76
C THR A 95 -5.88 15.98 -4.55
N GLU A 96 -6.92 15.16 -4.76
CA GLU A 96 -7.77 14.62 -3.69
C GLU A 96 -7.10 13.52 -2.86
N VAL A 97 -6.45 12.57 -3.53
CA VAL A 97 -5.83 11.41 -2.86
C VAL A 97 -4.41 11.75 -2.44
N ARG A 98 -4.15 11.67 -1.14
CA ARG A 98 -2.86 12.00 -0.52
C ARG A 98 -2.27 10.80 0.21
N CYS A 99 -0.94 10.74 0.27
CA CYS A 99 -0.23 9.70 1.01
C CYS A 99 1.06 10.25 1.64
N LYS A 100 1.50 9.64 2.75
CA LYS A 100 2.84 9.86 3.32
C LYS A 100 3.72 8.66 3.07
N PRO A 101 4.27 8.49 1.87
CA PRO A 101 4.90 7.24 1.51
C PRO A 101 6.18 7.01 2.32
N ILE A 102 6.46 5.76 2.67
CA ILE A 102 7.61 5.36 3.49
C ILE A 102 8.58 4.50 2.68
N SER A 103 9.90 4.67 2.93
CA SER A 103 10.93 3.79 2.35
C SER A 103 10.87 2.42 3.02
N GLU A 104 11.31 1.39 2.31
CA GLU A 104 11.46 0.06 2.92
C GLU A 104 12.50 0.06 4.02
N GLU A 105 13.58 0.83 3.89
CA GLU A 105 14.62 0.94 4.91
C GLU A 105 14.09 1.58 6.20
N ASP A 106 13.34 2.68 6.10
CA ASP A 106 12.74 3.34 7.27
C ASP A 106 11.64 2.48 7.89
N LEU A 107 10.83 1.78 7.09
CA LEU A 107 9.82 0.86 7.63
C LEU A 107 10.46 -0.34 8.33
N ALA A 108 11.52 -0.92 7.76
CA ALA A 108 12.25 -2.01 8.40
C ALA A 108 12.83 -1.57 9.75
N ALA A 109 13.39 -0.37 9.82
CA ALA A 109 13.84 0.22 11.08
C ALA A 109 12.68 0.39 12.08
N TYR A 110 11.51 0.86 11.65
CA TYR A 110 10.33 0.97 12.52
C TYR A 110 9.86 -0.39 13.07
N ILE A 111 9.87 -1.43 12.23
CA ILE A 111 9.53 -2.80 12.62
C ILE A 111 10.53 -3.32 13.67
N LEU A 112 11.82 -3.05 13.50
CA LEU A 112 12.84 -3.43 14.48
C LEU A 112 12.68 -2.68 15.81
N ASP A 113 12.33 -1.40 15.77
CA ASP A 113 12.06 -0.60 16.97
C ASP A 113 10.89 -1.17 17.78
N CYS A 114 9.91 -1.82 17.14
CA CYS A 114 8.79 -2.46 17.84
C CYS A 114 9.26 -3.52 18.85
N LEU A 115 10.40 -4.18 18.62
CA LEU A 115 10.92 -5.22 19.52
C LEU A 115 11.37 -4.66 20.87
N TRP A 116 11.80 -3.40 20.90
CA TRP A 116 12.49 -2.80 22.04
C TRP A 116 11.69 -1.70 22.73
N ASP A 117 10.90 -0.94 21.97
CA ASP A 117 10.13 0.19 22.50
C ASP A 117 8.87 -0.29 23.25
N PRO A 118 8.79 -0.08 24.59
CA PRO A 118 7.61 -0.45 25.35
C PRO A 118 6.32 0.23 24.88
N ALA A 119 6.40 1.43 24.30
CA ALA A 119 5.24 2.17 23.80
C ALA A 119 4.65 1.55 22.52
N LYS A 120 5.40 0.69 21.84
CA LYS A 120 4.97 -0.03 20.62
C LYS A 120 4.40 -1.42 20.91
N LYS A 121 4.43 -1.88 22.17
CA LYS A 121 3.89 -3.18 22.58
C LYS A 121 2.38 -3.11 22.77
N ASN A 122 1.72 -4.19 22.37
CA ASN A 122 0.27 -4.36 22.40
C ASN A 122 -0.47 -3.18 21.77
N ALA A 123 0.03 -2.75 20.61
CA ALA A 123 -0.47 -1.56 19.91
C ALA A 123 -0.66 -1.82 18.43
N VAL A 124 -1.67 -1.12 17.87
CA VAL A 124 -1.83 -0.93 16.42
C VAL A 124 -1.18 0.40 16.05
N LEU A 125 -0.28 0.36 15.09
CA LEU A 125 0.71 1.39 14.83
C LEU A 125 0.60 1.87 13.38
N PRO A 126 -0.32 2.81 13.06
CA PRO A 126 -0.30 3.46 11.77
C PRO A 126 0.97 4.29 11.62
N ILE A 127 1.63 4.19 10.46
CA ILE A 127 2.91 4.88 10.26
C ILE A 127 3.12 5.29 8.79
N GLY A 128 3.46 6.56 8.58
CA GLY A 128 3.88 7.09 7.29
C GLY A 128 5.37 7.43 7.26
N GLY A 129 5.87 7.73 6.06
CA GLY A 129 7.23 8.24 5.89
C GLY A 129 7.35 9.71 6.28
N PRO A 130 8.58 10.25 6.24
CA PRO A 130 8.85 11.62 6.64
C PRO A 130 8.35 12.62 5.59
N GLY A 131 8.04 13.83 6.06
CA GLY A 131 7.54 14.92 5.21
C GLY A 131 6.02 14.99 5.15
N PRO A 132 5.49 15.93 4.35
CA PRO A 132 4.05 16.14 4.24
C PRO A 132 3.39 15.01 3.45
N ALA A 133 2.07 14.86 3.62
CA ALA A 133 1.27 14.05 2.72
C ALA A 133 1.29 14.68 1.32
N LEU A 134 1.54 13.89 0.28
CA LEU A 134 1.60 14.36 -1.11
C LEU A 134 0.47 13.76 -1.93
N SER A 135 -0.18 14.61 -2.72
CA SER A 135 -1.11 14.22 -3.76
C SER A 135 -0.39 13.62 -4.98
N PHE A 136 -1.12 12.93 -5.86
CA PHE A 136 -0.56 12.43 -7.12
C PHE A 136 0.00 13.55 -8.00
N LYS A 137 -0.67 14.70 -8.02
CA LYS A 137 -0.21 15.88 -8.76
C LYS A 137 1.12 16.39 -8.22
N GLU A 138 1.24 16.59 -6.91
CA GLU A 138 2.48 17.05 -6.27
C GLU A 138 3.63 16.06 -6.48
N GLN A 139 3.35 14.76 -6.47
CA GLN A 139 4.35 13.72 -6.77
C GLN A 139 4.82 13.78 -8.23
N GLY A 140 3.90 13.97 -9.18
CA GLY A 140 4.24 14.15 -10.58
C GLY A 140 5.05 15.43 -10.83
N GLU A 141 4.66 16.56 -10.23
CA GLU A 141 5.41 17.82 -10.29
C GLU A 141 6.83 17.67 -9.72
N LEU A 142 6.98 16.98 -8.58
CA LEU A 142 8.28 16.66 -8.01
C LEU A 142 9.14 15.85 -8.99
N LEU A 143 8.55 14.84 -9.63
CA LEU A 143 9.25 13.99 -10.60
C LEU A 143 9.68 14.78 -11.84
N PHE A 144 8.80 15.59 -12.43
CA PHE A 144 9.13 16.46 -13.57
C PHE A 144 10.26 17.42 -13.26
N LYS A 145 10.24 18.01 -12.05
CA LYS A 145 11.32 18.87 -11.56
C LYS A 145 12.66 18.11 -11.42
N LEU A 146 12.64 16.85 -11.01
CA LEU A 146 13.85 16.04 -10.86
C LEU A 146 14.46 15.61 -12.20
N VAL A 147 13.65 15.49 -13.26
CA VAL A 147 14.12 15.15 -14.62
C VAL A 147 14.34 16.39 -15.51
N ASP A 148 14.20 17.60 -14.96
CA ASP A 148 14.34 18.89 -15.67
C ASP A 148 13.44 19.01 -16.91
N ARG A 149 12.13 18.72 -16.73
CA ARG A 149 11.12 18.82 -17.80
C ARG A 149 9.88 19.56 -17.33
N GLU A 150 9.20 20.22 -18.29
CA GLU A 150 7.91 20.87 -18.04
C GLU A 150 6.85 19.82 -17.64
N PRO A 151 6.04 20.08 -16.59
CA PRO A 151 5.00 19.16 -16.17
C PRO A 151 3.98 18.86 -17.26
N SER A 152 3.74 17.57 -17.51
CA SER A 152 2.75 17.09 -18.47
C SER A 152 1.90 15.99 -17.83
N PHE A 153 0.58 16.16 -17.83
CA PHE A 153 -0.32 15.25 -17.14
C PHE A 153 -1.39 14.67 -18.07
N ILE A 154 -1.72 13.40 -17.86
CA ILE A 154 -2.93 12.77 -18.39
C ILE A 154 -3.89 12.56 -17.22
N CYS A 155 -5.03 13.22 -17.28
CA CYS A 155 -6.09 13.14 -16.28
C CYS A 155 -7.13 12.11 -16.71
N VAL A 156 -7.20 10.98 -16.01
CA VAL A 156 -8.16 9.91 -16.28
C VAL A 156 -9.41 10.12 -15.43
N PRO A 157 -10.62 10.19 -16.01
CA PRO A 157 -11.85 10.28 -15.24
C PRO A 157 -12.09 9.03 -14.39
N TYR A 158 -12.57 9.20 -13.15
CA TYR A 158 -12.93 8.09 -12.26
C TYR A 158 -14.00 7.17 -12.86
N GLY A 159 -14.89 7.69 -13.73
CA GLY A 159 -15.91 6.91 -14.42
C GLY A 159 -15.36 5.79 -15.33
N VAL A 160 -14.06 5.80 -15.65
CA VAL A 160 -13.40 4.66 -16.32
C VAL A 160 -13.50 3.39 -15.46
N PHE A 161 -13.42 3.51 -14.13
CA PHE A 161 -13.60 2.35 -13.26
C PHE A 161 -15.00 1.77 -13.39
N ASP A 162 -16.05 2.59 -13.49
CA ASP A 162 -17.43 2.11 -13.63
C ASP A 162 -17.62 1.34 -14.93
N ILE A 163 -17.00 1.79 -16.03
CA ILE A 163 -17.09 1.15 -17.35
C ILE A 163 -16.37 -0.21 -17.37
N VAL A 164 -15.22 -0.31 -16.68
CA VAL A 164 -14.43 -1.55 -16.63
C VAL A 164 -15.00 -2.53 -15.60
N GLN A 165 -15.45 -2.05 -14.44
CA GLN A 165 -15.94 -2.88 -13.34
C GLN A 165 -17.35 -3.41 -13.59
N ALA A 166 -18.28 -2.62 -14.14
CA ALA A 166 -19.67 -3.05 -14.33
C ALA A 166 -19.82 -4.39 -15.11
N PRO A 167 -19.14 -4.61 -16.25
CA PRO A 167 -19.20 -5.91 -16.92
C PRO A 167 -18.50 -7.03 -16.15
N LEU A 168 -17.41 -6.73 -15.43
CA LEU A 168 -16.69 -7.71 -14.61
C LEU A 168 -17.54 -8.18 -13.43
N ASP A 169 -18.20 -7.27 -12.71
CA ASP A 169 -19.09 -7.57 -11.59
C ASP A 169 -20.33 -8.34 -12.05
N PHE A 170 -20.94 -7.94 -13.18
CA PHE A 170 -22.08 -8.65 -13.76
C PHE A 170 -21.74 -10.09 -14.13
N LEU A 171 -20.57 -10.32 -14.74
CA LEU A 171 -20.13 -11.66 -15.14
C LEU A 171 -19.62 -12.50 -13.95
N ALA A 172 -18.97 -11.89 -12.96
CA ALA A 172 -18.55 -12.57 -11.74
C ALA A 172 -19.74 -13.12 -10.92
N GLY A 173 -20.90 -12.46 -10.99
CA GLY A 173 -22.13 -12.97 -10.37
C GLY A 173 -22.76 -14.18 -11.08
N LEU A 174 -22.29 -14.53 -12.28
CA LEU A 174 -22.93 -15.54 -13.15
C LEU A 174 -22.04 -16.74 -13.50
N LEU A 175 -20.71 -16.64 -13.38
CA LEU A 175 -19.70 -17.56 -13.94
C LEU A 175 -18.45 -17.68 -13.00
N PRO A 176 -17.49 -18.64 -13.20
CA PRO A 176 -16.64 -19.21 -12.13
C PRO A 176 -15.53 -18.29 -11.56
N ASP A 177 -14.94 -18.73 -10.44
CA ASP A 177 -14.01 -18.03 -9.52
C ASP A 177 -12.93 -17.15 -10.18
N SER A 178 -12.40 -17.55 -11.34
CA SER A 178 -11.41 -16.76 -12.09
C SER A 178 -11.87 -15.34 -12.50
N LEU A 179 -13.18 -15.14 -12.71
CA LEU A 179 -13.73 -13.81 -13.04
C LEU A 179 -13.94 -12.95 -11.79
N ALA A 180 -14.20 -13.58 -10.64
CA ALA A 180 -14.27 -12.89 -9.35
C ALA A 180 -12.89 -12.29 -8.99
N ASP A 181 -11.81 -12.97 -9.34
CA ASP A 181 -10.44 -12.50 -9.14
C ASP A 181 -10.12 -11.25 -9.96
N LEU A 182 -10.52 -11.24 -11.24
CA LEU A 182 -10.33 -10.08 -12.11
C LEU A 182 -11.14 -8.87 -11.64
N ALA A 183 -12.38 -9.10 -11.17
CA ALA A 183 -13.21 -8.07 -10.56
C ALA A 183 -12.54 -7.49 -9.30
N GLU A 184 -11.96 -8.35 -8.44
CA GLU A 184 -11.23 -7.93 -7.25
C GLU A 184 -9.99 -7.08 -7.60
N TYR A 185 -9.23 -7.45 -8.63
CA TYR A 185 -8.12 -6.61 -9.14
C TYR A 185 -8.60 -5.24 -9.62
N GLY A 186 -9.74 -5.19 -10.31
CA GLY A 186 -10.37 -3.93 -10.69
C GLY A 186 -10.73 -3.07 -9.48
N ARG A 187 -11.27 -3.66 -8.41
CA ARG A 187 -11.60 -2.96 -7.15
C ARG A 187 -10.36 -2.44 -6.44
N ILE A 188 -9.27 -3.21 -6.42
CA ILE A 188 -7.97 -2.77 -5.90
C ILE A 188 -7.52 -1.50 -6.62
N GLY A 189 -7.54 -1.50 -7.96
CA GLY A 189 -7.15 -0.32 -8.75
C GLY A 189 -7.97 0.93 -8.43
N ARG A 190 -9.31 0.77 -8.34
CA ARG A 190 -10.20 1.86 -7.94
C ARG A 190 -9.92 2.36 -6.53
N TYR A 191 -9.75 1.44 -5.59
CA TYR A 191 -9.50 1.76 -4.19
C TYR A 191 -8.27 2.67 -4.04
N TYR A 192 -7.14 2.31 -4.67
CA TYR A 192 -5.92 3.12 -4.59
C TYR A 192 -5.99 4.42 -5.40
N ALA A 193 -6.92 4.52 -6.36
CA ALA A 193 -7.19 5.77 -7.06
C ALA A 193 -8.07 6.73 -6.26
N GLU A 194 -8.94 6.24 -5.36
CA GLU A 194 -9.95 7.03 -4.66
C GLU A 194 -9.66 7.24 -3.17
N GLN A 195 -8.83 6.40 -2.54
CA GLN A 195 -8.61 6.42 -1.09
C GLN A 195 -7.21 6.94 -0.73
N SER A 196 -7.16 7.90 0.20
CA SER A 196 -5.89 8.39 0.76
C SER A 196 -5.23 7.35 1.65
N MET A 197 -3.90 7.27 1.58
CA MET A 197 -3.10 6.38 2.44
C MET A 197 -2.63 7.16 3.66
N LEU A 198 -3.60 7.52 4.50
CA LEU A 198 -3.44 8.26 5.75
C LEU A 198 -4.32 7.61 6.83
N VAL A 199 -4.12 7.98 8.08
CA VAL A 199 -5.00 7.61 9.19
C VAL A 199 -6.40 8.19 8.95
N LEU A 200 -7.42 7.35 9.13
CA LEU A 200 -8.81 7.78 9.11
C LEU A 200 -9.17 8.28 10.50
N ASP A 201 -9.52 9.56 10.62
CA ASP A 201 -9.95 10.11 11.91
C ASP A 201 -11.28 9.47 12.31
N PRO A 202 -11.34 8.73 13.45
CA PRO A 202 -12.57 8.09 13.89
C PRO A 202 -13.66 9.10 14.28
N LYS A 203 -13.32 10.37 14.52
CA LYS A 203 -14.28 11.43 14.89
C LYS A 203 -14.98 12.02 13.68
N THR A 204 -14.25 12.24 12.59
CA THR A 204 -14.79 12.89 11.38
C THR A 204 -15.12 11.90 10.28
N GLY A 205 -14.50 10.72 10.30
CA GLY A 205 -14.57 9.77 9.19
C GLY A 205 -13.73 10.18 7.97
N GLU A 206 -12.88 11.18 8.11
CA GLU A 206 -12.03 11.72 7.03
C GLU A 206 -10.56 11.35 7.25
N TYR A 207 -9.78 11.35 6.16
CA TYR A 207 -8.35 11.09 6.24
C TYR A 207 -7.60 12.30 6.82
N SER A 208 -6.68 12.05 7.76
CA SER A 208 -5.96 13.10 8.48
C SER A 208 -4.44 12.92 8.39
N GLU A 209 -3.78 13.91 7.82
CA GLU A 209 -2.31 14.01 7.82
C GLU A 209 -1.76 14.19 9.23
N GLU A 210 -2.43 14.99 10.07
CA GLU A 210 -2.03 15.28 11.44
C GLU A 210 -2.02 14.02 12.30
N LEU A 211 -3.05 13.18 12.15
CA LEU A 211 -3.14 11.91 12.87
C LEU A 211 -2.26 10.80 12.29
N THR A 212 -1.58 11.04 11.16
CA THR A 212 -0.69 10.07 10.52
C THR A 212 0.76 10.31 10.97
N PRO A 213 1.30 9.50 11.92
CA PRO A 213 2.65 9.69 12.41
C PRO A 213 3.67 9.50 11.28
N SER A 214 4.84 10.13 11.43
CA SER A 214 5.95 10.00 10.47
C SER A 214 7.11 9.29 11.13
N TYR A 215 7.83 8.46 10.38
CA TYR A 215 9.07 7.86 10.85
C TYR A 215 10.13 7.86 9.77
N GLY A 216 11.39 7.84 10.19
CA GLY A 216 12.53 7.74 9.31
C GLY A 216 13.02 9.10 8.82
N LYS A 217 13.93 9.04 7.84
CA LYS A 217 14.63 10.23 7.32
C LYS A 217 14.65 10.31 5.79
N THR A 218 14.26 9.24 5.10
CA THR A 218 14.33 9.18 3.64
C THR A 218 13.11 9.87 3.07
N SER A 219 13.29 11.04 2.45
CA SER A 219 12.19 11.71 1.76
C SER A 219 11.91 11.07 0.40
N LEU A 220 10.68 11.21 -0.10
CA LEU A 220 10.34 10.78 -1.47
C LEU A 220 11.25 11.43 -2.51
N ARG A 221 11.62 12.70 -2.30
CA ARG A 221 12.52 13.43 -3.19
C ARG A 221 13.90 12.76 -3.26
N ASP A 222 14.50 12.45 -2.11
CA ASP A 222 15.83 11.84 -2.05
C ASP A 222 15.80 10.46 -2.70
N PHE A 223 14.74 9.69 -2.42
CA PHE A 223 14.54 8.38 -3.03
C PHE A 223 14.41 8.46 -4.56
N LEU A 224 13.60 9.39 -5.08
CA LEU A 224 13.44 9.59 -6.53
C LEU A 224 14.74 10.09 -7.18
N GLN A 225 15.47 10.97 -6.51
CA GLN A 225 16.76 11.47 -7.01
C GLN A 225 17.80 10.34 -7.12
N GLU A 226 17.86 9.47 -6.11
CA GLU A 226 18.71 8.26 -6.15
C GLU A 226 18.24 7.29 -7.23
N ALA A 227 16.93 7.08 -7.38
CA ALA A 227 16.38 6.21 -8.43
C ALA A 227 16.69 6.73 -9.85
N LEU A 228 16.76 8.04 -10.04
CA LEU A 228 17.06 8.66 -11.33
C LEU A 228 18.56 8.68 -11.69
N SER A 229 19.44 8.50 -10.71
CA SER A 229 20.90 8.55 -10.87
C SER A 229 21.46 7.43 -11.76
N ASP A 230 22.53 7.74 -12.48
CA ASP A 230 23.16 6.79 -13.41
C ASP A 230 23.72 5.58 -12.65
N GLY A 231 23.37 4.38 -13.08
CA GLY A 231 23.75 3.12 -12.42
C GLY A 231 22.86 2.72 -11.23
N SER A 232 21.78 3.46 -10.96
CA SER A 232 20.81 3.08 -9.92
C SER A 232 20.05 1.81 -10.29
N THR A 233 20.13 0.80 -9.43
CA THR A 233 19.35 -0.43 -9.56
C THR A 233 17.94 -0.28 -9.00
N LYS A 234 17.58 0.85 -8.36
CA LYS A 234 16.25 1.04 -7.76
C LYS A 234 15.12 0.97 -8.80
N LEU A 235 15.36 1.47 -10.03
CA LEU A 235 14.42 1.33 -11.15
C LEU A 235 14.42 -0.08 -11.77
N GLU A 236 15.48 -0.86 -11.60
CA GLU A 236 15.60 -2.24 -12.10
C GLU A 236 14.99 -3.25 -11.10
N SER A 237 15.09 -2.95 -9.80
CA SER A 237 14.54 -3.72 -8.68
C SER A 237 13.00 -3.72 -8.59
N GLN A 238 12.31 -3.26 -9.63
CA GLN A 238 10.85 -3.38 -9.79
C GLN A 238 10.37 -4.84 -9.91
N GLN A 239 11.27 -5.83 -9.86
CA GLN A 239 10.95 -7.27 -9.78
C GLN A 239 10.37 -7.71 -8.42
N LEU A 240 9.61 -6.86 -7.73
CA LEU A 240 8.68 -7.33 -6.70
C LEU A 240 7.39 -7.75 -7.39
N GLY A 241 7.39 -9.01 -7.83
CA GLY A 241 6.25 -9.70 -8.43
C GLY A 241 6.26 -9.61 -9.94
N ASP A 242 6.80 -10.64 -10.59
CA ASP A 242 6.49 -11.04 -11.97
C ASP A 242 5.01 -11.49 -12.13
N GLN A 243 4.13 -10.87 -11.34
CA GLN A 243 2.69 -11.07 -11.21
C GLN A 243 1.93 -9.79 -11.60
N GLY A 244 2.53 -8.93 -12.43
CA GLY A 244 1.80 -7.85 -13.08
C GLY A 244 0.65 -8.42 -13.92
N LEU A 245 -0.42 -7.64 -14.09
CA LEU A 245 -1.58 -8.04 -14.91
C LEU A 245 -1.17 -8.58 -16.29
N GLY A 246 -0.10 -8.08 -16.91
CA GLY A 246 0.40 -8.56 -18.21
C GLY A 246 0.77 -10.05 -18.22
N SER A 247 1.50 -10.53 -17.21
CA SER A 247 1.91 -11.93 -17.13
C SER A 247 0.76 -12.89 -16.80
N ARG A 248 -0.35 -12.37 -16.24
CA ARG A 248 -1.53 -13.14 -15.88
C ARG A 248 -2.65 -13.12 -16.91
N VAL A 249 -2.68 -12.11 -17.79
CA VAL A 249 -3.68 -11.96 -18.86
C VAL A 249 -3.15 -12.46 -20.21
N GLY A 250 -1.91 -12.98 -20.26
CA GLY A 250 -1.33 -13.59 -21.47
C GLY A 250 -1.08 -12.57 -22.58
N LEU A 251 -0.73 -11.34 -22.22
CA LEU A 251 -0.34 -10.29 -23.15
C LEU A 251 1.15 -10.02 -22.99
N GLU A 252 1.95 -10.89 -23.59
CA GLU A 252 3.33 -10.60 -24.01
C GLU A 252 3.41 -10.59 -25.54
#